data_AF-A0A6H0KKE5-F1
#
_entry.id   AF-A0A6H0KKE5-F1
#
_cell.length_a   1.000
_cell.length_b   1.000
_cell.length_c   1.000
_cell.angle_alpha   90.00
_cell.angle_beta   90.00
_cell.angle_gamma   90.00
#
_symmetry.space_group_name_H-M   'P 1'
#
loop_
_entity.id
_entity.type
_entity.pdbx_description
1 polymer ?
#
loop_
_entity_poly.entity_id
_entity_poly.type
_entity_poly.pdbx_seq_one_letter_code
_entity_poly.pdbx_strand_id
1 'polypeptide(L)'
;MNLNFKKKVLCFGAIIFIAGMSVVISSCSSDEDGSDNRTKNALMDSVAESDEFIDFVDMSEVLSKKTLSYTSTLSQEEFDELVYNLNNDDYMEEFVTKANIKNEISAITKAKEKLLNNTDFLNLNETERTKLFLETAKRNSSIMLKTRSEMTSNECDQRRAQDYSWARAQADIALIGCTCLWEIPIAACACYALAMANYANDIRLADRAYEDCMRSIH
;
A
#
# COMPACT_ATOMS: atom_id res chain seq x y z
N MET A 1 -40.25 21.85 -9.44
CA MET A 1 -39.46 23.10 -9.40
C MET A 1 -39.29 23.52 -7.94
N ASN A 2 -38.17 23.17 -7.32
CA ASN A 2 -37.41 23.98 -6.36
C ASN A 2 -36.21 23.15 -5.88
N LEU A 3 -35.05 23.44 -6.46
CA LEU A 3 -33.76 22.98 -5.94
C LEU A 3 -33.46 23.75 -4.66
N ASN A 4 -33.10 23.05 -3.59
CA ASN A 4 -32.38 23.65 -2.46
C ASN A 4 -31.01 22.98 -2.36
N PHE A 5 -30.01 23.66 -2.92
CA PHE A 5 -28.61 23.29 -2.94
C PHE A 5 -27.98 23.68 -1.59
N LYS A 6 -27.82 22.73 -0.66
CA LYS A 6 -26.99 22.94 0.53
C LYS A 6 -25.54 22.60 0.18
N LYS A 7 -24.72 23.65 0.15
CA LYS A 7 -23.27 23.67 -0.08
C LYS A 7 -22.54 22.56 0.69
N LYS A 8 -21.88 21.65 -0.03
CA LYS A 8 -20.74 20.88 0.48
C LYS A 8 -19.47 21.55 0.00
N VAL A 9 -18.57 21.85 0.92
CA VAL A 9 -17.24 22.41 0.67
C VAL A 9 -16.42 21.34 -0.05
N LEU A 10 -16.06 21.61 -1.30
CA LEU A 10 -15.07 20.84 -2.06
C LEU A 10 -13.68 21.31 -1.60
N CYS A 11 -12.92 20.45 -0.94
CA CYS A 11 -11.47 20.61 -0.86
C CYS A 11 -10.87 19.94 -2.10
N PHE A 12 -10.50 20.75 -3.09
CA PHE A 12 -9.75 20.31 -4.26
C PHE A 12 -8.35 19.85 -3.80
N GLY A 13 -8.03 18.57 -4.05
CA GLY A 13 -6.67 18.07 -3.98
C GLY A 13 -5.82 18.73 -5.07
N ALA A 14 -4.73 19.37 -4.67
CA ALA A 14 -3.74 19.91 -5.58
C ALA A 14 -2.95 18.75 -6.21
N ILE A 15 -3.18 18.50 -7.50
CA ILE A 15 -2.31 17.67 -8.33
C ILE A 15 -1.06 18.50 -8.62
N ILE A 16 0.07 18.13 -8.03
CA ILE A 16 1.37 18.72 -8.34
C ILE A 16 2.08 17.80 -9.34
N PHE A 17 2.04 18.18 -10.63
CA PHE A 17 2.99 17.75 -11.64
C PHE A 17 4.30 18.54 -11.42
N ILE A 18 5.38 17.90 -11.00
CA ILE A 18 6.72 18.50 -11.07
C ILE A 18 7.49 17.81 -12.18
N ALA A 19 7.52 18.49 -13.34
CA ALA A 19 8.56 18.32 -14.34
C ALA A 19 9.86 18.95 -13.80
N GLY A 20 10.98 18.25 -13.98
CA GLY A 20 12.29 18.69 -13.50
C GLY A 20 12.76 19.98 -14.17
N MET A 21 13.53 20.77 -13.40
CA MET A 21 14.70 21.53 -13.83
C MET A 21 15.46 21.97 -12.57
N SER A 22 16.75 21.72 -12.58
CA SER A 22 17.74 21.99 -11.55
C SER A 22 17.99 23.48 -11.37
N VAL A 23 17.97 23.95 -10.11
CA VAL A 23 18.75 25.12 -9.67
C VAL A 23 19.31 24.83 -8.28
N VAL A 24 20.62 24.99 -8.15
CA VAL A 24 21.40 24.77 -6.93
C VAL A 24 21.57 26.11 -6.19
N ILE A 25 21.63 25.98 -4.86
CA ILE A 25 22.14 26.90 -3.83
C ILE A 25 21.19 28.02 -3.35
N SER A 26 20.66 27.80 -2.15
CA SER A 26 20.73 28.80 -1.08
C SER A 26 21.11 28.10 0.23
N SER A 27 22.32 28.38 0.73
CA SER A 27 22.73 28.04 2.09
C SER A 27 21.81 28.72 3.10
N CYS A 28 21.13 27.94 3.92
CA CYS A 28 20.71 28.34 5.25
C CYS A 28 21.38 27.39 6.22
N SER A 29 22.33 27.94 6.98
CA SER A 29 22.88 27.34 8.18
C SER A 29 21.75 27.13 9.19
N SER A 30 21.43 25.88 9.46
CA SER A 30 20.77 25.48 10.69
C SER A 30 21.59 24.31 11.21
N ASP A 31 22.09 24.43 12.43
CA ASP A 31 22.72 23.32 13.13
C ASP A 31 21.69 22.17 13.24
N GLU A 32 21.77 21.21 12.31
CA GLU A 32 20.93 20.02 12.34
C GLU A 32 21.41 19.10 13.46
N ASP A 33 20.56 18.95 14.47
CA ASP A 33 20.72 18.04 15.57
C ASP A 33 20.77 16.58 15.07
N GLY A 34 21.98 16.13 14.75
CA GLY A 34 22.24 14.76 14.27
C GLY A 34 21.94 13.66 15.29
N SER A 35 21.53 14.00 16.52
CA SER A 35 21.17 13.02 17.56
C SER A 35 19.73 12.50 17.40
N ASP A 36 18.78 13.36 16.98
CA ASP A 36 17.36 13.02 16.83
C ASP A 36 17.15 12.05 15.65
N ASN A 37 17.76 12.33 14.50
CA ASN A 37 17.67 11.47 13.31
C ASN A 37 18.29 10.09 13.51
N ARG A 38 19.39 9.98 14.27
CA ARG A 38 20.03 8.68 14.56
C ARG A 38 19.16 7.83 15.47
N THR A 39 18.54 8.44 16.47
CA THR A 39 17.66 7.77 17.43
C THR A 39 16.35 7.33 16.75
N LYS A 40 15.80 8.16 15.87
CA LYS A 40 14.61 7.81 15.06
C LYS A 40 14.85 6.65 14.11
N ASN A 41 16.00 6.62 13.42
CA ASN A 41 16.34 5.48 12.58
C ASN A 41 16.51 4.19 13.42
N ALA A 42 17.12 4.28 14.61
CA ALA A 42 17.25 3.14 15.51
C ALA A 42 15.88 2.60 16.00
N LEU A 43 14.91 3.49 16.26
CA LEU A 43 13.55 3.08 16.64
C LEU A 43 12.84 2.37 15.47
N MET A 44 12.94 2.91 14.26
CA MET A 44 12.38 2.25 13.07
C MET A 44 13.02 0.89 12.80
N ASP A 45 14.33 0.77 12.95
CA ASP A 45 15.05 -0.49 12.79
C ASP A 45 14.60 -1.52 13.85
N SER A 46 14.47 -1.10 15.11
CA SER A 46 13.94 -1.93 16.20
C SER A 46 12.53 -2.46 15.90
N VAL A 47 11.65 -1.59 15.37
CA VAL A 47 10.30 -1.99 14.96
C VAL A 47 10.34 -2.93 13.75
N ALA A 48 11.21 -2.67 12.76
CA ALA A 48 11.33 -3.51 11.57
C ALA A 48 11.79 -4.94 11.88
N GLU A 49 12.51 -5.13 12.99
CA GLU A 49 13.02 -6.41 13.48
C GLU A 49 12.10 -7.07 14.52
N SER A 50 10.99 -6.43 14.90
CA SER A 50 10.08 -7.00 15.90
C SER A 50 9.21 -8.11 15.31
N ASP A 51 8.95 -9.14 16.12
CA ASP A 51 8.09 -10.26 15.74
C ASP A 51 6.68 -9.79 15.35
N GLU A 52 6.13 -8.76 16.02
CA GLU A 52 4.79 -8.26 15.69
C GLU A 52 4.72 -7.57 14.32
N PHE A 53 5.77 -6.85 13.94
CA PHE A 53 5.84 -6.20 12.64
C PHE A 53 6.05 -7.23 11.52
N ILE A 54 6.95 -8.18 11.73
CA ILE A 54 7.21 -9.27 10.78
C ILE A 54 5.95 -10.12 10.58
N ASP A 55 5.28 -10.54 11.66
CA ASP A 55 3.99 -11.26 11.60
C ASP A 55 2.96 -10.49 10.75
N PHE A 56 2.86 -9.17 10.94
CA PHE A 56 1.91 -8.34 10.19
C PHE A 56 2.25 -8.29 8.70
N VAL A 57 3.53 -8.03 8.36
CA VAL A 57 3.98 -7.95 6.95
C VAL A 57 3.77 -9.30 6.24
N ASP A 58 4.11 -10.41 6.90
CA ASP A 58 3.95 -11.75 6.35
C ASP A 58 2.46 -12.08 6.12
N MET A 59 1.58 -11.81 7.09
CA MET A 59 0.15 -12.06 6.92
C MET A 59 -0.47 -11.16 5.85
N SER A 60 -0.02 -9.91 5.74
CA SER A 60 -0.41 -9.04 4.64
C SER A 60 0.09 -9.56 3.29
N GLU A 61 1.28 -10.15 3.23
CA GLU A 61 1.82 -10.71 1.98
C GLU A 61 0.98 -11.91 1.53
N VAL A 62 0.59 -12.78 2.45
CA VAL A 62 -0.30 -13.92 2.17
C VAL A 62 -1.65 -13.43 1.64
N LEU A 63 -2.28 -12.45 2.31
CA LEU A 63 -3.54 -11.86 1.87
C LEU A 63 -3.42 -11.26 0.46
N SER A 64 -2.39 -10.43 0.23
CA SER A 64 -2.13 -9.80 -1.06
C SER A 64 -1.90 -10.81 -2.19
N LYS A 65 -1.11 -11.86 -1.96
CA LYS A 65 -0.87 -12.91 -2.96
C LYS A 65 -2.17 -13.61 -3.36
N LYS A 66 -3.05 -13.89 -2.41
CA LYS A 66 -4.33 -14.54 -2.68
C LYS A 66 -5.30 -13.62 -3.42
N THR A 67 -5.36 -12.34 -3.06
CA THR A 67 -6.11 -11.32 -3.78
C THR A 67 -5.61 -11.15 -5.22
N LEU A 68 -4.30 -11.03 -5.43
CA LEU A 68 -3.72 -10.94 -6.77
C LEU A 68 -3.97 -12.21 -7.58
N SER A 69 -3.88 -13.38 -6.96
CA SER A 69 -4.21 -14.65 -7.63
C SER A 69 -5.65 -14.67 -8.13
N TYR A 70 -6.62 -14.25 -7.31
CA TYR A 70 -8.03 -14.18 -7.73
C TYR A 70 -8.25 -13.12 -8.81
N THR A 71 -7.76 -11.91 -8.60
CA THR A 71 -7.98 -10.80 -9.55
C THR A 71 -7.32 -11.04 -10.91
N SER A 72 -6.25 -11.85 -10.96
CA SER A 72 -5.63 -12.29 -12.23
C SER A 72 -6.50 -13.22 -13.07
N THR A 73 -7.54 -13.84 -12.49
CA THR A 73 -8.49 -14.68 -13.24
C THR A 73 -9.67 -13.88 -13.79
N LEU A 74 -9.81 -12.61 -13.40
CA LEU A 74 -10.89 -11.74 -13.87
C LEU A 74 -10.57 -11.24 -15.28
N SER A 75 -11.58 -11.22 -16.14
CA SER A 75 -11.54 -10.47 -17.39
C SER A 75 -11.36 -8.97 -17.13
N GLN A 76 -11.07 -8.21 -18.20
CA GLN A 76 -10.98 -6.76 -18.09
C GLN A 76 -12.31 -6.15 -17.61
N GLU A 77 -13.44 -6.62 -18.12
CA GLU A 77 -14.78 -6.13 -17.74
C GLU A 77 -15.10 -6.43 -16.27
N GLU A 78 -14.86 -7.67 -15.81
CA GLU A 78 -15.07 -8.05 -14.40
C GLU A 78 -14.16 -7.26 -13.45
N PHE A 79 -12.93 -6.98 -13.86
CA PHE A 79 -12.03 -6.17 -13.04
C PHE A 79 -12.44 -4.69 -13.02
N ASP A 80 -12.89 -4.15 -14.14
CA ASP A 80 -13.41 -2.77 -14.18
C ASP A 80 -14.68 -2.63 -13.33
N GLU A 81 -15.53 -3.67 -13.28
CA GLU A 81 -16.66 -3.73 -12.36
C GLU A 81 -16.21 -3.74 -10.88
N LEU A 82 -15.17 -4.49 -10.55
CA LEU A 82 -14.56 -4.47 -9.21
C LEU A 82 -14.08 -3.06 -8.84
N VAL A 83 -13.34 -2.40 -9.73
CA VAL A 83 -12.82 -1.04 -9.51
C VAL A 83 -13.96 -0.02 -9.37
N TYR A 84 -15.02 -0.16 -10.16
CA TYR A 84 -16.20 0.71 -10.08
C TYR A 84 -16.93 0.58 -8.73
N ASN A 85 -16.92 -0.61 -8.13
CA ASN A 85 -17.65 -0.92 -6.89
C ASN A 85 -16.77 -0.90 -5.62
N LEU A 86 -15.57 -0.33 -5.66
CA LEU A 86 -14.66 -0.30 -4.49
C LEU A 86 -15.32 0.32 -3.24
N ASN A 87 -16.17 1.33 -3.39
CA ASN A 87 -16.85 1.98 -2.27
C ASN A 87 -18.19 1.34 -1.87
N ASN A 88 -18.52 0.17 -2.43
CA ASN A 88 -19.74 -0.55 -2.16
C ASN A 88 -19.44 -1.73 -1.22
N ASP A 89 -19.80 -1.58 0.05
CA ASP A 89 -19.52 -2.57 1.10
C ASP A 89 -20.10 -3.95 0.77
N ASP A 90 -21.35 -4.01 0.25
CA ASP A 90 -22.00 -5.27 -0.13
C ASP A 90 -21.22 -5.98 -1.24
N TYR A 91 -20.70 -5.23 -2.21
CA TYR A 91 -19.87 -5.78 -3.28
C TYR A 91 -18.51 -6.26 -2.73
N MET A 92 -17.90 -5.52 -1.80
CA MET A 92 -16.65 -5.92 -1.16
C MET A 92 -16.81 -7.19 -0.32
N GLU A 93 -17.96 -7.40 0.33
CA GLU A 93 -18.27 -8.67 1.02
C GLU A 93 -18.35 -9.84 0.04
N GLU A 94 -19.00 -9.65 -1.11
CA GLU A 94 -19.06 -10.66 -2.16
C GLU A 94 -17.66 -10.96 -2.71
N PHE A 95 -16.82 -9.93 -2.89
CA PHE A 95 -15.43 -10.08 -3.27
C PHE A 95 -14.64 -10.93 -2.27
N VAL A 96 -14.78 -10.70 -0.96
CA VAL A 96 -14.14 -11.55 0.08
C VAL A 96 -14.50 -13.02 -0.09
N THR A 97 -15.78 -13.27 -0.40
CA THR A 97 -16.30 -14.62 -0.58
C THR A 97 -15.76 -15.26 -1.86
N LYS A 98 -15.81 -14.55 -3.00
CA LYS A 98 -15.32 -15.03 -4.31
C LYS A 98 -13.81 -15.23 -4.33
N ALA A 99 -13.05 -14.32 -3.73
CA ALA A 99 -11.60 -14.43 -3.57
C ALA A 99 -11.19 -15.45 -2.49
N ASN A 100 -12.16 -15.93 -1.69
CA ASN A 100 -11.94 -16.88 -0.59
C ASN A 100 -10.91 -16.38 0.44
N ILE A 101 -10.85 -15.08 0.73
CA ILE A 101 -9.79 -14.45 1.56
C ILE A 101 -10.19 -14.25 3.04
N LYS A 102 -11.32 -14.82 3.48
CA LYS A 102 -11.85 -14.61 4.85
C LYS A 102 -10.85 -15.03 5.95
N ASN A 103 -10.16 -16.15 5.75
CA ASN A 103 -9.21 -16.67 6.75
C ASN A 103 -7.97 -15.79 6.83
N GLU A 104 -7.49 -15.30 5.68
CA GLU A 104 -6.36 -14.38 5.59
C GLU A 104 -6.69 -13.03 6.26
N ILE A 105 -7.90 -12.51 6.04
CA ILE A 105 -8.41 -11.31 6.75
C ILE A 105 -8.45 -11.54 8.27
N SER A 106 -8.87 -12.72 8.73
CA SER A 106 -8.85 -13.04 10.17
C SER A 106 -7.42 -13.12 10.72
N ALA A 107 -6.48 -13.70 9.98
CA ALA A 107 -5.09 -13.82 10.38
C ALA A 107 -4.39 -12.46 10.48
N ILE A 108 -4.51 -11.62 9.45
CA ILE A 108 -3.91 -10.29 9.47
C ILE A 108 -4.55 -9.39 10.54
N THR A 109 -5.84 -9.56 10.84
CA THR A 109 -6.49 -8.79 11.92
C THR A 109 -5.85 -9.07 13.28
N LYS A 110 -5.54 -10.34 13.57
CA LYS A 110 -4.83 -10.72 14.80
C LYS A 110 -3.39 -10.20 14.82
N ALA A 111 -2.67 -10.29 13.70
CA ALA A 111 -1.31 -9.76 13.61
C ALA A 111 -1.29 -8.23 13.78
N LYS A 112 -2.25 -7.53 13.16
CA LYS A 112 -2.46 -6.08 13.33
C LYS A 112 -2.72 -5.71 14.79
N GLU A 113 -3.57 -6.46 15.50
CA GLU A 113 -3.82 -6.22 16.93
C GLU A 113 -2.54 -6.34 17.77
N LYS A 114 -1.69 -7.34 17.50
CA LYS A 114 -0.38 -7.46 18.16
C LYS A 114 0.53 -6.27 17.83
N LEU A 115 0.62 -5.88 16.56
CA LEU A 115 1.43 -4.74 16.12
C LEU A 115 0.96 -3.43 16.77
N LEU A 116 -0.35 -3.23 16.89
CA LEU A 116 -0.93 -2.06 17.56
C LEU A 116 -0.77 -2.08 19.09
N ASN A 117 -0.34 -3.20 19.67
CA ASN A 117 0.07 -3.29 21.08
C ASN A 117 1.58 -3.07 21.28
N ASN A 118 2.37 -3.02 20.20
CA ASN A 118 3.80 -2.73 20.26
C ASN A 118 4.01 -1.22 20.48
N THR A 119 4.56 -0.83 21.63
CA THR A 119 4.73 0.57 22.02
C THR A 119 5.69 1.34 21.13
N ASP A 120 6.73 0.66 20.61
CA ASP A 120 7.73 1.29 19.75
C ASP A 120 7.12 1.63 18.39
N PHE A 121 6.29 0.73 17.84
CA PHE A 121 5.51 1.01 16.63
C PHE A 121 4.54 2.19 16.83
N LEU A 122 3.88 2.26 17.99
CA LEU A 122 2.98 3.36 18.30
C LEU A 122 3.70 4.71 18.43
N ASN A 123 4.96 4.72 18.89
CA ASN A 123 5.79 5.91 18.99
C ASN A 123 6.23 6.47 17.63
N LEU A 124 6.17 5.67 16.55
CA LEU A 124 6.41 6.15 15.20
C LEU A 124 5.27 7.08 14.75
N ASN A 125 5.64 8.24 14.19
CA ASN A 125 4.69 9.13 13.53
C ASN A 125 4.30 8.62 12.13
N GLU A 126 3.35 9.28 11.48
CA GLU A 126 2.84 8.87 10.15
C GLU A 126 3.92 8.80 9.06
N THR A 127 4.86 9.75 9.07
CA THR A 127 5.97 9.78 8.09
C THR A 127 6.95 8.62 8.35
N GLU A 128 7.26 8.34 9.61
CA GLU A 128 8.12 7.22 10.01
C GLU A 128 7.49 5.87 9.68
N ARG A 129 6.19 5.69 9.95
CA ARG A 129 5.45 4.48 9.55
C ARG A 129 5.44 4.30 8.04
N THR A 130 5.19 5.37 7.29
CA THR A 130 5.21 5.33 5.83
C THR A 130 6.59 4.91 5.31
N LYS A 131 7.65 5.49 5.86
CA LYS A 131 9.03 5.15 5.51
C LYS A 131 9.36 3.69 5.89
N LEU A 132 8.92 3.22 7.06
CA LEU A 132 9.10 1.84 7.51
C LEU A 132 8.49 0.83 6.53
N PHE A 133 7.21 1.01 6.16
CA PHE A 133 6.53 0.14 5.20
C PHE A 133 7.16 0.19 3.81
N LEU A 134 7.52 1.39 3.34
CA LEU A 134 8.16 1.56 2.03
C LEU A 134 9.52 0.88 1.94
N GLU A 135 10.39 1.07 2.94
CA GLU A 135 11.71 0.42 2.96
C GLU A 135 11.60 -1.09 3.10
N THR A 136 10.61 -1.58 3.86
CA THR A 136 10.30 -3.01 3.96
C THR A 136 9.84 -3.57 2.61
N ALA A 137 8.92 -2.90 1.92
CA ALA A 137 8.43 -3.32 0.61
C ALA A 137 9.56 -3.35 -0.44
N LYS A 138 10.44 -2.33 -0.45
CA LYS A 138 11.64 -2.28 -1.31
C LYS A 138 12.60 -3.43 -1.02
N ARG A 139 12.82 -3.74 0.27
CA ARG A 139 13.68 -4.86 0.67
C ARG A 139 13.14 -6.18 0.13
N ASN A 140 11.85 -6.44 0.32
CA ASN A 140 11.20 -7.67 -0.14
C ASN A 140 11.16 -7.77 -1.66
N SER A 141 10.91 -6.67 -2.38
CA SER A 141 10.94 -6.65 -3.85
C SER A 141 12.37 -6.85 -4.40
N SER A 142 13.39 -6.27 -3.76
CA SER A 142 14.79 -6.46 -4.16
C SER A 142 15.25 -7.92 -4.03
N ILE A 143 14.76 -8.64 -3.01
CA ILE A 143 15.02 -10.07 -2.83
C ILE A 143 14.39 -10.87 -3.99
N MET A 144 13.17 -10.52 -4.42
CA MET A 144 12.47 -11.15 -5.55
C MET A 144 13.11 -10.84 -6.92
N LEU A 145 13.70 -9.66 -7.11
CA LEU A 145 14.38 -9.29 -8.36
C LEU A 145 15.74 -9.99 -8.49
N LYS A 146 16.50 -10.10 -7.39
CA LYS A 146 17.78 -10.83 -7.37
C LYS A 146 17.65 -12.31 -7.73
N THR A 147 16.53 -12.94 -7.38
CA THR A 147 16.24 -14.33 -7.77
C THR A 147 15.76 -14.48 -9.22
N ARG A 148 15.41 -13.39 -9.92
CA ARG A 148 14.80 -13.42 -11.26
C ARG A 148 15.73 -12.98 -12.42
N SER A 149 16.76 -12.15 -12.21
CA SER A 149 17.73 -11.85 -13.29
C SER A 149 19.07 -11.26 -12.84
N GLU A 150 20.19 -11.89 -13.25
CA GLU A 150 21.49 -11.25 -13.47
C GLU A 150 21.52 -10.52 -14.83
N MET A 151 20.54 -9.65 -15.08
CA MET A 151 20.46 -8.86 -16.31
C MET A 151 20.31 -7.39 -15.94
N THR A 152 21.05 -6.52 -16.62
CA THR A 152 20.99 -5.06 -16.43
C THR A 152 19.55 -4.56 -16.55
N SER A 153 18.93 -4.27 -15.41
CA SER A 153 17.56 -3.78 -15.30
C SER A 153 17.44 -2.43 -15.99
N ASN A 154 16.54 -2.33 -16.96
CA ASN A 154 16.27 -1.07 -17.67
C ASN A 154 15.44 -0.11 -16.79
N GLU A 155 15.31 1.15 -17.22
CA GLU A 155 14.57 2.15 -16.45
C GLU A 155 13.09 1.75 -16.21
N CYS A 156 12.44 1.08 -17.17
CA CYS A 156 11.06 0.61 -17.01
C CYS A 156 10.94 -0.45 -15.90
N ASP A 157 11.89 -1.38 -15.80
CA ASP A 157 11.92 -2.39 -14.74
C ASP A 157 12.11 -1.75 -13.36
N GLN A 158 12.99 -0.75 -13.26
CA GLN A 158 13.20 -0.01 -12.01
C GLN A 158 11.95 0.77 -11.60
N ARG A 159 11.28 1.45 -12.54
CA ARG A 159 10.02 2.16 -12.30
C ARG A 159 8.92 1.21 -11.83
N ARG A 160 8.72 0.09 -12.51
CA ARG A 160 7.71 -0.92 -12.10
C ARG A 160 8.00 -1.45 -10.69
N ALA A 161 9.26 -1.73 -10.36
CA ALA A 161 9.63 -2.19 -9.03
C ALA A 161 9.36 -1.13 -7.94
N GLN A 162 9.57 0.15 -8.25
CA GLN A 162 9.22 1.26 -7.37
C GLN A 162 7.72 1.37 -7.17
N ASP A 163 6.94 1.32 -8.26
CA ASP A 163 5.47 1.38 -8.21
C ASP A 163 4.88 0.23 -7.40
N TYR A 164 5.37 -0.99 -7.59
CA TYR A 164 4.97 -2.14 -6.78
C TYR A 164 5.30 -1.97 -5.29
N SER A 165 6.51 -1.49 -4.98
CA SER A 165 6.94 -1.29 -3.59
C SER A 165 6.11 -0.19 -2.92
N TRP A 166 5.75 0.86 -3.67
CA TRP A 166 4.87 1.92 -3.20
C TRP A 166 3.44 1.43 -2.97
N ALA A 167 2.84 0.74 -3.96
CA ALA A 167 1.51 0.15 -3.85
C ALA A 167 1.41 -0.80 -2.65
N ARG A 168 2.45 -1.61 -2.44
CA ARG A 168 2.52 -2.52 -1.30
C ARG A 168 2.54 -1.79 0.04
N ALA A 169 3.37 -0.75 0.17
CA ALA A 169 3.43 0.04 1.39
C ALA A 169 2.09 0.75 1.68
N GLN A 170 1.44 1.31 0.66
CA GLN A 170 0.13 1.94 0.81
C GLN A 170 -0.94 0.92 1.25
N ALA A 171 -0.92 -0.28 0.68
CA ALA A 171 -1.81 -1.37 1.08
C ALA A 171 -1.61 -1.75 2.56
N ASP A 172 -0.35 -1.93 3.00
CA ASP A 172 -0.02 -2.27 4.38
C ASP A 172 -0.48 -1.17 5.36
N ILE A 173 -0.27 0.10 5.02
CA ILE A 173 -0.74 1.25 5.82
C ILE A 173 -2.28 1.28 5.89
N ALA A 174 -2.96 1.05 4.76
CA ALA A 174 -4.42 1.00 4.71
C ALA A 174 -4.99 -0.13 5.58
N LEU A 175 -4.35 -1.31 5.56
CA LEU A 175 -4.74 -2.46 6.39
C LEU A 175 -4.62 -2.18 7.89
N ILE A 176 -3.62 -1.39 8.31
CA ILE A 176 -3.50 -0.94 9.71
C ILE A 176 -4.63 0.02 10.08
N GLY A 177 -5.00 0.91 9.16
CA GLY A 177 -6.12 1.83 9.32
C GLY A 177 -7.50 1.16 9.31
N CYS A 178 -7.59 -0.07 8.79
CA CYS A 178 -8.85 -0.80 8.75
C CYS A 178 -9.33 -1.22 10.14
N THR A 179 -10.62 -1.04 10.39
CA THR A 179 -11.31 -1.66 11.53
C THR A 179 -12.06 -2.89 11.03
N CYS A 180 -12.17 -3.92 11.87
CA CYS A 180 -13.18 -4.97 11.68
C CYS A 180 -13.81 -5.29 13.04
N LEU A 181 -15.07 -4.92 13.17
CA LEU A 181 -15.88 -5.21 14.35
C LEU A 181 -16.43 -6.63 14.21
N TRP A 182 -15.77 -7.60 14.84
CA TRP A 182 -16.13 -9.02 14.77
C TRP A 182 -17.55 -9.34 15.29
N GLU A 183 -18.15 -8.43 16.06
CA GLU A 183 -19.52 -8.53 16.60
C GLU A 183 -20.61 -8.07 15.60
N ILE A 184 -20.23 -7.54 14.44
CA ILE A 184 -21.12 -7.14 13.33
C ILE A 184 -20.84 -8.09 12.15
N PRO A 185 -21.84 -8.48 11.33
CA PRO A 185 -21.62 -9.30 10.13
C PRO A 185 -20.53 -8.73 9.20
N ILE A 186 -20.10 -9.57 8.26
CA ILE A 186 -18.90 -9.45 7.39
C ILE A 186 -18.67 -8.04 6.80
N ALA A 187 -19.72 -7.22 6.66
CA ALA A 187 -19.69 -5.77 6.44
C ALA A 187 -18.57 -5.03 7.18
N ALA A 188 -18.32 -5.39 8.45
CA ALA A 188 -17.30 -4.73 9.25
C ALA A 188 -15.87 -4.99 8.75
N CYS A 189 -15.63 -6.03 7.93
CA CYS A 189 -14.34 -6.37 7.35
C CYS A 189 -14.18 -5.88 5.89
N ALA A 190 -15.16 -5.15 5.33
CA ALA A 190 -15.12 -4.64 3.95
C ALA A 190 -13.90 -3.74 3.68
N CYS A 191 -13.39 -3.04 4.70
CA CYS A 191 -12.18 -2.23 4.58
C CYS A 191 -10.95 -3.03 4.09
N TYR A 192 -10.77 -4.27 4.58
CA TYR A 192 -9.65 -5.11 4.17
C TYR A 192 -9.76 -5.52 2.70
N ALA A 193 -10.98 -5.83 2.26
CA ALA A 193 -11.28 -6.13 0.87
C ALA A 193 -11.00 -4.92 -0.03
N LEU A 194 -11.46 -3.73 0.38
CA LEU A 194 -11.21 -2.47 -0.31
C LEU A 194 -9.71 -2.17 -0.42
N ALA A 195 -8.95 -2.29 0.66
CA ALA A 195 -7.50 -2.08 0.65
C ALA A 195 -6.80 -3.01 -0.35
N MET A 196 -7.18 -4.29 -0.38
CA MET A 196 -6.60 -5.27 -1.29
C MET A 196 -7.07 -5.13 -2.74
N ALA A 197 -8.30 -4.69 -2.97
CA ALA A 197 -8.82 -4.41 -4.31
C ALA A 197 -8.16 -3.16 -4.91
N ASN A 198 -7.95 -2.10 -4.11
CA ASN A 198 -7.13 -0.96 -4.50
C ASN A 198 -5.68 -1.38 -4.83
N TYR A 199 -5.06 -2.20 -3.98
CA TYR A 199 -3.74 -2.73 -4.24
C TYR A 199 -3.67 -3.49 -5.57
N ALA A 200 -4.64 -4.36 -5.85
CA ALA A 200 -4.72 -5.07 -7.12
C ALA A 200 -4.86 -4.12 -8.33
N ASN A 201 -5.62 -3.03 -8.17
CA ASN A 201 -5.76 -2.00 -9.19
C ASN A 201 -4.44 -1.25 -9.43
N ASP A 202 -3.73 -0.87 -8.36
CA ASP A 202 -2.43 -0.20 -8.44
C ASP A 202 -1.38 -1.08 -9.15
N ILE A 203 -1.37 -2.38 -8.88
CA ILE A 203 -0.50 -3.34 -9.58
C ILE A 203 -0.82 -3.39 -11.08
N ARG A 204 -2.12 -3.44 -11.47
CA ARG A 204 -2.51 -3.41 -12.89
C ARG A 204 -2.20 -2.08 -13.58
N LEU A 205 -2.24 -0.97 -12.86
CA LEU A 205 -1.83 0.34 -13.38
C LEU A 205 -0.31 0.37 -13.61
N ALA A 206 0.47 -0.14 -12.67
CA ALA A 206 1.92 -0.27 -12.80
C ALA A 206 2.31 -1.20 -13.97
N ASP A 207 1.58 -2.30 -14.18
CA ASP A 207 1.80 -3.20 -15.32
C ASP A 207 1.52 -2.53 -16.66
N ARG A 208 0.41 -1.80 -16.78
CA ARG A 208 0.10 -1.01 -17.98
C ARG A 208 1.16 0.06 -18.25
N ALA A 209 1.56 0.80 -17.23
CA ALA A 209 2.61 1.81 -17.35
C ALA A 209 3.95 1.20 -17.78
N TYR A 210 4.28 0.01 -17.28
CA TYR A 210 5.45 -0.75 -17.70
C TYR A 210 5.38 -1.14 -19.18
N GLU A 211 4.25 -1.71 -19.62
CA GLU A 211 4.08 -2.08 -21.03
C GLU A 211 4.17 -0.87 -21.97
N ASP A 212 3.55 0.26 -21.60
CA ASP A 212 3.64 1.52 -22.34
C ASP A 212 5.10 2.02 -22.41
N CYS A 213 5.83 1.97 -21.30
CA CYS A 213 7.25 2.30 -21.23
C CYS A 213 8.08 1.40 -22.16
N MET A 214 7.86 0.09 -22.13
CA MET A 214 8.56 -0.87 -22.98
C MET A 214 8.25 -0.67 -24.47
N ARG A 215 7.01 -0.31 -24.82
CA ARG A 215 6.63 0.04 -26.20
C ARG A 215 7.29 1.32 -26.70
N SER A 216 7.65 2.26 -25.81
CA SER A 216 8.36 3.50 -26.20
C SER A 216 9.86 3.32 -26.48
N ILE A 217 10.43 2.18 -26.04
CA ILE A 217 11.84 1.82 -26.25
C ILE A 217 12.05 1.12 -27.60
N HIS A 218 10.99 0.56 -28.19
CA HIS A 218 10.99 -0.16 -29.48
C HIS A 218 10.42 0.71 -30.60
#